data_AF-A0A399Z7C6-F1
#
_entry.id   AF-A0A399Z7C6-F1
#
_cell.length_a   1.000
_cell.length_b   1.000
_cell.length_c   1.000
_cell.angle_alpha   90.00
_cell.angle_beta   90.00
_cell.angle_gamma   90.00
#
_symmetry.space_group_name_H-M   'P 1'
#
loop_
_entity.id
_entity.type
_entity.pdbx_description
1 polymer ?
#
loop_
_entity_poly.entity_id
_entity_poly.type
_entity_poly.pdbx_seq_one_letter_code
_entity_poly.pdbx_strand_id
1 'polypeptide(L)'
;MNSPLFDSAGQQYQQTRMAQWDKVARMRDTWRGWGGAYHKRLKEIYRFLVSPGQRVLEIGSGYGELLASVRPARGLGVDFSPEMTSRAVARHLSSVPRPLEFVHADAHDLSFLKETFDVIILSDLVNDAWDVQRVFEQIRPLCTPRTRVIVNVYSNLWQGVLSLAQRARLAVPILKQNWLTADDLRGILTLAGFETIRDWREILFPLPIPLLAAFCNRVLVRLPIFRGLALANFLIARPQPVPAEDPSVSVVVAARNEAGNIRSIFERTPPMGRATELIFVEGHSKDDTYAVIEREIALHPATPSRVLRQPGIGKADAIRAGFDAATGDILMILDADLTVPPEDLPRFYEALRSGRGEFVNGVRLVYPMEKQAMQGLNFLGNKFFSWAFTSLLGQPIKDTLCGTKVLWKKDYERIAANRSYFGDFDPFGDFDLIFGAAKLNLKIVDLPIRYRERTYGATNISRWKHGLLLIRMVWYAARRIKFV
;
A
#
# COMPACT_ATOMS: atom_id res chain seq x y z
N MET A 1 -6.89 12.38 40.13
CA MET A 1 -7.45 11.05 40.46
C MET A 1 -7.79 10.40 39.14
N ASN A 2 -7.00 9.41 38.70
CA ASN A 2 -7.24 8.72 37.43
C ASN A 2 -8.53 7.92 37.57
N SER A 3 -9.56 8.28 36.81
CA SER A 3 -10.69 7.38 36.60
C SER A 3 -10.13 6.04 36.12
N PRO A 4 -10.59 4.89 36.66
CA PRO A 4 -10.14 3.59 36.16
C PRO A 4 -10.38 3.50 34.65
N LEU A 5 -9.47 2.83 33.93
CA LEU A 5 -9.53 2.62 32.47
C LEU A 5 -10.88 2.05 32.02
N PHE A 6 -11.54 1.30 32.89
CA PHE A 6 -12.85 0.71 32.67
C PHE A 6 -13.75 0.88 33.91
N ASP A 7 -15.06 0.88 33.66
CA ASP A 7 -16.05 0.63 34.71
C ASP A 7 -15.98 -0.83 35.20
N SER A 8 -16.79 -1.19 36.19
CA SER A 8 -16.79 -2.54 36.77
C SER A 8 -17.10 -3.63 35.73
N ALA A 9 -18.00 -3.35 34.78
CA ALA A 9 -18.35 -4.26 33.71
C ALA A 9 -17.16 -4.51 32.77
N GLY A 10 -16.44 -3.46 32.36
CA GLY A 10 -15.26 -3.58 31.52
C GLY A 10 -14.09 -4.27 32.25
N GLN A 11 -13.91 -4.04 33.55
CA GLN A 11 -12.92 -4.79 34.35
C GLN A 11 -13.24 -6.28 34.36
N GLN A 12 -14.49 -6.66 34.62
CA GLN A 12 -14.92 -8.06 34.59
C GLN A 12 -14.78 -8.66 33.19
N TYR A 13 -15.12 -7.89 32.16
CA TYR A 13 -14.96 -8.28 30.76
C TYR A 13 -13.49 -8.65 30.47
N GLN A 14 -12.55 -7.80 30.87
CA GLN A 14 -11.11 -8.00 30.64
C GLN A 14 -10.56 -9.20 31.42
N GLN A 15 -10.85 -9.27 32.73
CA GLN A 15 -10.40 -10.36 33.58
C GLN A 15 -10.85 -11.74 33.05
N THR A 16 -12.09 -11.82 32.57
CA THR A 16 -12.63 -13.06 32.00
C THR A 16 -11.88 -13.50 30.75
N ARG A 17 -11.53 -12.56 29.85
CA ARG A 17 -10.73 -12.87 28.64
C ARG A 17 -9.30 -13.24 29.01
N MET A 18 -8.66 -12.48 29.88
CA MET A 18 -7.29 -12.74 30.30
C MET A 18 -7.17 -14.15 30.88
N ALA A 19 -8.07 -14.53 31.81
CA ALA A 19 -8.11 -15.88 32.37
C ALA A 19 -8.35 -16.97 31.30
N GLN A 20 -9.20 -16.69 30.31
CA GLN A 20 -9.41 -17.61 29.19
C GLN A 20 -8.14 -17.78 28.34
N TRP A 21 -7.49 -16.68 27.95
CA TRP A 21 -6.28 -16.75 27.12
C TRP A 21 -5.09 -17.33 27.88
N ASP A 22 -4.99 -17.13 29.20
CA ASP A 22 -4.02 -17.82 30.06
C ASP A 22 -4.25 -19.35 30.06
N LYS A 23 -5.51 -19.79 30.16
CA LYS A 23 -5.86 -21.20 30.04
C LYS A 23 -5.52 -21.76 28.67
N VAL A 24 -5.81 -21.02 27.60
CA VAL A 24 -5.44 -21.39 26.23
C VAL A 24 -3.93 -21.46 26.07
N ALA A 25 -3.18 -20.54 26.70
CA ALA A 25 -1.73 -20.50 26.68
C ALA A 25 -1.15 -21.82 27.21
N ARG A 26 -1.60 -22.23 28.41
CA ARG A 26 -1.17 -23.48 29.06
C ARG A 26 -1.60 -24.73 28.28
N MET A 27 -2.79 -24.73 27.69
CA MET A 27 -3.30 -25.88 26.92
C MET A 27 -2.49 -26.13 25.63
N ARG A 28 -2.02 -25.08 24.98
CA ARG A 28 -1.30 -25.18 23.70
C ARG A 28 0.11 -25.74 23.81
N ASP A 29 0.66 -25.81 25.02
CA ASP A 29 1.94 -26.48 25.29
C ASP A 29 1.83 -28.00 25.01
N THR A 30 0.65 -28.59 25.19
CA THR A 30 0.43 -30.04 25.06
C THR A 30 -0.51 -30.44 23.92
N TRP A 31 -1.30 -29.50 23.38
CA TRP A 31 -2.29 -29.79 22.35
C TRP A 31 -2.24 -28.84 21.15
N ARG A 32 -2.24 -29.42 19.95
CA ARG A 32 -2.34 -28.69 18.68
C ARG A 32 -3.66 -29.01 17.98
N GLY A 33 -4.61 -28.07 18.05
CA GLY A 33 -5.87 -28.14 17.32
C GLY A 33 -5.76 -27.78 15.84
N TRP A 34 -6.92 -27.73 15.17
CA TRP A 34 -7.01 -27.42 13.73
C TRP A 34 -6.71 -25.97 13.36
N GLY A 35 -6.59 -25.08 14.35
CA GLY A 35 -6.29 -23.66 14.13
C GLY A 35 -4.92 -23.38 13.52
N GLY A 36 -3.97 -24.33 13.51
CA GLY A 36 -2.61 -24.10 12.99
C GLY A 36 -2.57 -23.68 11.52
N ALA A 37 -3.48 -24.20 10.68
CA ALA A 37 -3.57 -23.86 9.26
C ALA A 37 -3.98 -22.39 9.03
N TYR A 38 -4.93 -21.90 9.82
CA TYR A 38 -5.34 -20.50 9.83
C TYR A 38 -4.17 -19.57 10.17
N HIS A 39 -3.46 -19.84 11.29
CA HIS A 39 -2.33 -19.01 11.73
C HIS A 39 -1.17 -19.06 10.73
N LYS A 40 -0.94 -20.20 10.06
CA LYS A 40 0.03 -20.31 8.97
C LYS A 40 -0.34 -19.38 7.82
N ARG A 41 -1.60 -19.37 7.40
CA ARG A 41 -2.07 -18.50 6.31
C ARG A 41 -2.02 -17.02 6.69
N LEU A 42 -2.35 -16.64 7.93
CA LEU A 42 -2.14 -15.28 8.41
C LEU A 42 -0.67 -14.86 8.29
N LYS A 43 0.27 -15.69 8.74
CA LYS A 43 1.72 -15.41 8.61
C LYS A 43 2.15 -15.21 7.16
N GLU A 44 1.62 -15.99 6.22
CA GLU A 44 1.89 -15.80 4.78
C GLU A 44 1.39 -14.43 4.29
N ILE A 45 0.16 -14.04 4.66
CA ILE A 45 -0.43 -12.76 4.28
C ILE A 45 0.37 -11.60 4.89
N TYR A 46 0.63 -11.62 6.20
CA TYR A 46 1.37 -10.54 6.87
C TYR A 46 2.81 -10.39 6.37
N ARG A 47 3.50 -11.49 6.05
CA ARG A 47 4.83 -11.43 5.40
C ARG A 47 4.80 -10.79 4.02
N PHE A 48 3.66 -10.85 3.34
CA PHE A 48 3.48 -10.12 2.09
C PHE A 48 3.19 -8.64 2.35
N LEU A 49 2.48 -8.28 3.42
CA LEU A 49 2.13 -6.89 3.72
C LEU A 49 3.25 -6.09 4.39
N VAL A 50 4.11 -6.76 5.16
CA VAL A 50 5.17 -6.16 5.96
C VAL A 50 6.51 -6.51 5.35
N SER A 51 7.26 -5.48 4.98
CA SER A 51 8.62 -5.65 4.47
C SER A 51 9.57 -6.02 5.62
N PRO A 52 10.50 -6.96 5.42
CA PRO A 52 11.53 -7.26 6.41
C PRO A 52 12.33 -6.00 6.79
N GLY A 53 12.79 -5.93 8.05
CA GLY A 53 13.59 -4.81 8.54
C GLY A 53 12.80 -3.57 8.94
N GLN A 54 11.48 -3.59 8.89
CA GLN A 54 10.64 -2.51 9.44
C GLN A 54 10.59 -2.56 10.98
N ARG A 55 10.26 -1.42 11.61
CA ARG A 55 9.90 -1.33 13.03
C ARG A 55 8.43 -1.74 13.17
N VAL A 56 8.16 -2.84 13.88
CA VAL A 56 6.82 -3.46 13.94
C VAL A 56 6.36 -3.58 15.39
N LEU A 57 5.14 -3.09 15.65
CA LEU A 57 4.40 -3.34 16.88
C LEU A 57 3.29 -4.35 16.58
N GLU A 58 3.20 -5.44 17.33
CA GLU A 58 2.05 -6.36 17.31
C GLU A 58 1.30 -6.27 18.64
N ILE A 59 0.01 -5.93 18.61
CA ILE A 59 -0.85 -5.86 19.79
C ILE A 59 -1.79 -7.07 19.78
N GLY A 60 -1.86 -7.79 20.90
CA GLY A 60 -2.41 -9.15 20.94
C GLY A 60 -1.43 -10.17 20.37
N SER A 61 -0.13 -10.02 20.66
CA SER A 61 0.94 -10.79 20.02
C SER A 61 0.93 -12.29 20.34
N GLY A 62 0.20 -12.74 21.36
CA GLY A 62 0.11 -14.12 21.78
C GLY A 62 1.50 -14.72 22.03
N TYR A 63 1.90 -15.68 21.20
CA TYR A 63 3.20 -16.35 21.29
C TYR A 63 4.33 -15.64 20.53
N GLY A 64 4.06 -14.50 19.89
CA GLY A 64 5.04 -13.76 19.09
C GLY A 64 5.39 -14.37 17.72
N GLU A 65 4.72 -15.44 17.31
CA GLU A 65 5.04 -16.12 16.05
C GLU A 65 4.79 -15.26 14.81
N LEU A 66 3.76 -14.41 14.84
CA LEU A 66 3.40 -13.54 13.73
C LEU A 66 4.44 -12.43 13.59
N LEU A 67 4.71 -11.69 14.66
CA LEU A 67 5.80 -10.71 14.75
C LEU A 67 7.14 -11.29 14.29
N ALA A 68 7.50 -12.48 14.77
CA ALA A 68 8.74 -13.14 14.35
C ALA A 68 8.75 -13.44 12.84
N SER A 69 7.60 -13.83 12.28
CA SER A 69 7.50 -14.24 10.88
C SER A 69 7.75 -13.10 9.89
N VAL A 70 7.44 -11.85 10.27
CA VAL A 70 7.63 -10.65 9.44
C VAL A 70 9.05 -10.07 9.50
N ARG A 71 9.93 -10.64 10.34
CA ARG A 71 11.37 -10.32 10.42
C ARG A 71 11.65 -8.82 10.61
N PRO A 72 11.14 -8.21 11.69
CA PRO A 72 11.32 -6.78 11.94
C PRO A 72 12.77 -6.45 12.31
N ALA A 73 13.20 -5.21 12.06
CA ALA A 73 14.46 -4.69 12.59
C ALA A 73 14.37 -4.37 14.09
N ARG A 74 13.16 -3.98 14.52
CA ARG A 74 12.72 -3.74 15.90
C ARG A 74 11.31 -4.30 15.99
N GLY A 75 11.13 -5.39 16.72
CA GLY A 75 9.83 -6.02 16.94
C GLY A 75 9.42 -5.91 18.39
N LEU A 76 8.25 -5.32 18.65
CA LEU A 76 7.65 -5.25 19.97
C LEU A 76 6.28 -5.94 19.94
N GLY A 77 6.09 -6.96 20.78
CA GLY A 77 4.79 -7.60 21.02
C GLY A 77 4.18 -7.09 22.31
N VAL A 78 2.91 -6.72 22.29
CA VAL A 78 2.13 -6.38 23.48
C VAL A 78 1.01 -7.39 23.61
N ASP A 79 0.83 -7.95 24.81
CA ASP A 79 -0.28 -8.85 25.09
C ASP A 79 -0.76 -8.64 26.53
N PHE A 80 -2.08 -8.71 26.72
CA PHE A 80 -2.72 -8.60 28.03
C PHE A 80 -2.70 -9.91 28.84
N SER A 81 -2.34 -11.04 28.22
CA SER A 81 -2.16 -12.32 28.92
C SER A 81 -0.71 -12.44 29.44
N PRO A 82 -0.51 -12.57 30.76
CA PRO A 82 0.83 -12.78 31.31
C PRO A 82 1.43 -14.14 30.89
N GLU A 83 0.59 -15.17 30.73
CA GLU A 83 1.03 -16.50 30.30
C GLU A 83 1.46 -16.53 28.82
N MET A 84 0.77 -15.78 27.95
CA MET A 84 1.15 -15.61 26.54
C MET A 84 2.49 -14.87 26.44
N THR A 85 2.60 -13.73 27.12
CA THR A 85 3.81 -12.90 27.12
C THR A 85 5.02 -13.68 27.62
N SER A 86 4.90 -14.39 28.74
CA SER A 86 5.99 -15.19 29.30
C SER A 86 6.48 -16.29 28.35
N ARG A 87 5.55 -16.95 27.64
CA ARG A 87 5.88 -17.95 26.61
C ARG A 87 6.48 -17.34 25.36
N ALA A 88 6.00 -16.17 24.94
CA ALA A 88 6.58 -15.44 23.81
C ALA A 88 8.04 -15.08 24.09
N VAL A 89 8.33 -14.54 25.28
CA VAL A 89 9.70 -14.31 25.75
C VAL A 89 10.49 -15.62 25.71
N ALA A 90 10.03 -16.66 26.43
CA ALA A 90 10.74 -17.93 26.52
C ALA A 90 11.08 -18.54 25.15
N ARG A 91 10.14 -18.46 24.20
CA ARG A 91 10.28 -19.00 22.85
C ARG A 91 11.23 -18.21 21.97
N HIS A 92 11.32 -16.90 22.19
CA HIS A 92 12.05 -15.98 21.33
C HIS A 92 13.32 -15.42 21.96
N LEU A 93 13.71 -15.88 23.16
CA LEU A 93 14.99 -15.58 23.82
C LEU A 93 16.20 -15.76 22.89
N SER A 94 16.19 -16.80 22.04
CA SER A 94 17.31 -17.14 21.13
C SER A 94 17.14 -16.61 19.70
N SER A 95 16.23 -15.66 19.46
CA SER A 95 15.96 -15.07 18.13
C SER A 95 17.13 -14.21 17.63
N VAL A 96 18.22 -14.82 17.19
CA VAL A 96 19.36 -14.13 16.57
C VAL A 96 18.96 -13.77 15.12
N PRO A 97 19.22 -12.54 14.61
CA PRO A 97 20.22 -11.59 15.11
C PRO A 97 19.71 -10.43 15.98
N ARG A 98 18.41 -10.33 16.29
CA ARG A 98 17.87 -9.24 17.14
C ARG A 98 16.72 -9.74 18.01
N PRO A 99 16.77 -9.54 19.34
CA PRO A 99 15.73 -10.03 20.23
C PRO A 99 14.42 -9.28 19.96
N LEU A 100 13.35 -10.06 19.79
CA LEU A 100 11.98 -9.54 19.87
C LEU A 100 11.69 -9.23 21.34
N GLU A 101 11.05 -8.09 21.59
CA GLU A 101 10.62 -7.72 22.94
C GLU A 101 9.13 -8.01 23.09
N PHE A 102 8.73 -8.49 24.26
CA PHE A 102 7.34 -8.74 24.59
C PHE A 102 7.00 -8.10 25.93
N VAL A 103 5.92 -7.32 25.96
CA VAL A 103 5.48 -6.58 27.14
C VAL A 103 4.06 -7.00 27.50
N HIS A 104 3.86 -7.26 28.79
CA HIS A 104 2.55 -7.50 29.35
C HIS A 104 1.85 -6.16 29.60
N ALA A 105 0.87 -5.84 28.75
CA ALA A 105 0.07 -4.62 28.88
C ALA A 105 -1.27 -4.76 28.15
N ASP A 106 -2.26 -3.98 28.57
CA ASP A 106 -3.57 -3.92 27.93
C ASP A 106 -3.53 -2.95 26.73
N ALA A 107 -4.17 -3.34 25.62
CA ALA A 107 -4.25 -2.53 24.40
C ALA A 107 -4.94 -1.17 24.59
N HIS A 108 -5.75 -1.00 25.65
CA HIS A 108 -6.45 0.24 25.97
C HIS A 108 -5.59 1.25 26.74
N ASP A 109 -4.39 0.85 27.18
CA ASP A 109 -3.37 1.73 27.75
C ASP A 109 -1.97 1.39 27.24
N LEU A 110 -1.56 2.12 26.20
CA LEU A 110 -0.21 2.03 25.62
C LEU A 110 0.63 3.25 25.95
N SER A 111 0.25 4.02 26.98
CA SER A 111 0.88 5.29 27.33
C SER A 111 2.36 5.16 27.72
N PHE A 112 2.78 3.97 28.15
CA PHE A 112 4.17 3.64 28.47
C PHE A 112 5.08 3.60 27.22
N LEU A 113 4.52 3.39 26.02
CA LEU A 113 5.28 3.38 24.78
C LEU A 113 5.61 4.80 24.32
N LYS A 114 6.90 5.09 24.13
CA LYS A 114 7.42 6.39 23.71
C LYS A 114 8.16 6.33 22.36
N GLU A 115 7.98 5.25 21.61
CA GLU A 115 8.59 5.04 20.31
C GLU A 115 7.52 4.90 19.21
N THR A 116 7.91 5.16 17.96
CA THR A 116 7.04 5.02 16.78
C THR A 116 7.40 3.79 15.95
N PHE A 117 6.43 3.31 15.18
CA PHE A 117 6.54 2.09 14.38
C PHE A 117 6.17 2.33 12.92
N ASP A 118 6.83 1.63 12.00
CA ASP A 118 6.49 1.66 10.58
C ASP A 118 5.19 0.87 10.30
N VAL A 119 4.98 -0.20 11.06
CA VAL A 119 3.79 -1.06 10.95
C VAL A 119 3.26 -1.39 12.35
N ILE A 120 1.94 -1.30 12.52
CA ILE A 120 1.22 -1.75 13.71
C ILE A 120 0.24 -2.85 13.30
N ILE A 121 0.32 -4.02 13.93
CA ILE A 121 -0.48 -5.20 13.63
C ILE A 121 -1.49 -5.44 14.75
N LEU A 122 -2.77 -5.57 14.39
CA LEU A 122 -3.86 -5.97 15.27
C LEU A 122 -4.52 -7.22 14.66
N SER A 123 -3.92 -8.38 14.88
CA SER A 123 -4.39 -9.65 14.31
C SER A 123 -5.44 -10.28 15.21
N ASP A 124 -6.70 -10.28 14.78
CA ASP A 124 -7.86 -10.81 15.52
C ASP A 124 -8.12 -10.17 16.90
N LEU A 125 -7.32 -9.19 17.32
CA LEU A 125 -7.39 -8.52 18.62
C LEU A 125 -8.74 -7.82 18.84
N VAL A 126 -9.20 -7.05 17.87
CA VAL A 126 -10.38 -6.18 18.05
C VAL A 126 -11.69 -6.98 18.20
N ASN A 127 -11.67 -8.27 17.87
CA ASN A 127 -12.79 -9.18 18.16
C ASN A 127 -13.01 -9.36 19.67
N ASP A 128 -11.97 -9.21 20.49
CA ASP A 128 -12.01 -9.41 21.95
C ASP A 128 -11.75 -8.12 22.75
N ALA A 129 -11.63 -6.96 22.09
CA ALA A 129 -11.44 -5.68 22.76
C ALA A 129 -12.76 -5.17 23.39
N TRP A 130 -12.67 -4.57 24.58
CA TRP A 130 -13.82 -3.92 25.23
C TRP A 130 -14.24 -2.64 24.49
N ASP A 131 -13.27 -1.79 24.16
CA ASP A 131 -13.46 -0.54 23.43
C ASP A 131 -12.45 -0.45 22.28
N VAL A 132 -12.91 -0.82 21.08
CA VAL A 132 -12.10 -0.82 19.86
C VAL A 132 -11.63 0.58 19.49
N GLN A 133 -12.44 1.61 19.72
CA GLN A 133 -12.07 2.99 19.40
C GLN A 133 -10.91 3.44 20.27
N ARG A 134 -10.99 3.17 21.57
CA ARG A 134 -9.92 3.50 22.52
C ARG A 134 -8.60 2.83 22.14
N VAL A 135 -8.61 1.57 21.72
CA VAL A 135 -7.40 0.89 21.22
C VAL A 135 -6.80 1.64 20.04
N PHE A 136 -7.62 2.08 19.07
CA PHE A 136 -7.11 2.86 17.94
C PHE A 136 -6.59 4.24 18.36
N GLU A 137 -7.22 4.89 19.34
CA GLU A 137 -6.71 6.15 19.91
C GLU A 137 -5.35 5.98 20.59
N GLN A 138 -5.11 4.84 21.27
CA GLN A 138 -3.84 4.54 21.91
C GLN A 138 -2.69 4.29 20.92
N ILE A 139 -2.97 3.76 19.74
CA ILE A 139 -1.92 3.53 18.73
C ILE A 139 -1.57 4.79 17.93
N ARG A 140 -2.43 5.81 17.92
CA ARG A 140 -2.21 7.04 17.14
C ARG A 140 -0.91 7.77 17.49
N PRO A 141 -0.54 7.99 18.78
CA PRO A 141 0.74 8.59 19.14
C PRO A 141 1.97 7.74 18.76
N LEU A 142 1.77 6.45 18.49
CA LEU A 142 2.84 5.50 18.11
C LEU A 142 3.08 5.49 16.58
N CYS A 143 2.33 6.31 15.84
CA CYS A 143 2.40 6.40 14.39
C CYS A 143 3.24 7.58 13.91
N THR A 144 3.97 7.36 12.82
CA THR A 144 4.44 8.39 11.90
C THR A 144 3.42 8.59 10.77
N PRO A 145 3.50 9.66 9.97
CA PRO A 145 2.63 9.82 8.78
C PRO A 145 2.70 8.65 7.78
N ARG A 146 3.77 7.84 7.83
CA ARG A 146 3.99 6.69 6.94
C ARG A 146 3.58 5.36 7.55
N THR A 147 3.15 5.35 8.81
CA THR A 147 2.79 4.11 9.51
C THR A 147 1.61 3.42 8.84
N ARG A 148 1.68 2.08 8.76
CA ARG A 148 0.57 1.24 8.32
C ARG A 148 0.00 0.47 9.48
N VAL A 149 -1.28 0.70 9.76
CA VAL A 149 -2.06 -0.09 10.73
C VAL A 149 -2.75 -1.19 9.95
N ILE A 150 -2.41 -2.44 10.27
CA ILE A 150 -2.97 -3.62 9.61
C ILE A 150 -3.85 -4.35 10.63
N VAL A 151 -5.11 -4.50 10.30
CA VAL A 151 -6.11 -5.14 11.16
C VAL A 151 -6.71 -6.31 10.40
N ASN A 152 -6.88 -7.45 11.08
CA ASN A 152 -7.82 -8.47 10.60
C ASN A 152 -8.83 -8.85 11.67
N VAL A 153 -10.07 -9.11 11.22
CA VAL A 153 -11.19 -9.56 12.05
C VAL A 153 -11.83 -10.82 11.51
N TYR A 154 -12.45 -11.53 12.41
CA TYR A 154 -13.12 -12.79 12.11
C TYR A 154 -14.53 -12.54 11.58
N SER A 155 -14.93 -13.31 10.57
CA SER A 155 -16.28 -13.27 10.02
C SER A 155 -17.24 -14.10 10.88
N ASN A 156 -18.21 -13.43 11.49
CA ASN A 156 -19.23 -14.07 12.33
C ASN A 156 -20.07 -15.12 11.61
N LEU A 157 -20.08 -15.12 10.26
CA LEU A 157 -20.71 -16.17 9.46
C LEU A 157 -20.23 -17.58 9.87
N TRP A 158 -18.99 -17.70 10.32
CA TRP A 158 -18.39 -18.97 10.67
C TRP A 158 -18.54 -19.34 12.16
N GLN A 159 -19.25 -18.54 12.96
CA GLN A 159 -19.45 -18.81 14.38
C GLN A 159 -20.13 -20.16 14.63
N GLY A 160 -21.13 -20.53 13.81
CA GLY A 160 -21.81 -21.83 13.93
C GLY A 160 -20.86 -23.01 13.67
N VAL A 161 -20.06 -22.93 12.61
CA VAL A 161 -19.06 -23.95 12.26
C VAL A 161 -18.01 -24.08 13.36
N LEU A 162 -17.51 -22.97 13.90
CA LEU A 162 -16.57 -23.00 15.02
C LEU A 162 -17.18 -23.58 16.28
N SER A 163 -18.43 -23.23 16.59
CA SER A 163 -19.13 -23.75 17.78
C SER A 163 -19.24 -25.27 17.72
N LEU A 164 -19.50 -25.83 16.54
CA LEU A 164 -19.50 -27.28 16.32
C LEU A 164 -18.09 -27.88 16.50
N ALA A 165 -17.05 -27.27 15.92
CA ALA A 165 -15.67 -27.72 16.09
C ALA A 165 -15.19 -27.67 17.55
N GLN A 166 -15.62 -26.66 18.32
CA GLN A 166 -15.33 -26.52 19.75
C GLN A 166 -16.04 -27.61 20.56
N ARG A 167 -17.32 -27.90 20.28
CA ARG A 167 -18.07 -29.01 20.92
C ARG A 167 -17.40 -30.36 20.65
N ALA A 168 -16.85 -30.54 19.46
CA ALA A 168 -16.07 -31.73 19.08
C ALA A 168 -14.63 -31.74 19.64
N ARG A 169 -14.21 -30.73 20.42
CA ARG A 169 -12.85 -30.56 20.96
C ARG A 169 -11.75 -30.51 19.88
N LEU A 170 -12.09 -30.04 18.68
CA LEU A 170 -11.17 -29.87 17.55
C LEU A 170 -10.61 -28.45 17.44
N ALA A 171 -11.27 -27.49 18.09
CA ALA A 171 -10.89 -26.09 18.16
C ALA A 171 -10.86 -25.58 19.61
N VAL A 172 -10.05 -24.54 19.85
CA VAL A 172 -9.96 -23.88 21.16
C VAL A 172 -11.32 -23.23 21.48
N PRO A 173 -11.83 -23.35 22.72
CA PRO A 173 -13.02 -22.61 23.14
C PRO A 173 -12.73 -21.11 23.12
N ILE A 174 -13.53 -20.36 22.37
CA ILE A 174 -13.44 -18.90 22.25
C ILE A 174 -14.67 -18.32 22.96
N LEU A 175 -14.49 -17.21 23.68
CA LEU A 175 -15.59 -16.49 24.30
C LEU A 175 -16.45 -15.78 23.23
N LYS A 176 -17.58 -15.19 23.66
CA LYS A 176 -18.37 -14.36 22.76
C LYS A 176 -17.55 -13.12 22.37
N GLN A 177 -17.26 -13.01 21.08
CA GLN A 177 -16.53 -11.93 20.46
C GLN A 177 -17.47 -10.83 19.93
N ASN A 178 -16.90 -9.66 19.68
CA ASN A 178 -17.56 -8.54 19.02
C ASN A 178 -17.99 -8.93 17.60
N TRP A 179 -19.13 -8.38 17.15
CA TRP A 179 -19.56 -8.51 15.76
C TRP A 179 -19.16 -7.26 14.98
N LEU A 180 -18.05 -7.36 14.23
CA LEU A 180 -17.48 -6.24 13.49
C LEU A 180 -17.44 -6.58 12.00
N THR A 181 -17.97 -5.69 11.17
CA THR A 181 -17.75 -5.70 9.72
C THR A 181 -16.55 -4.82 9.35
N ALA A 182 -16.06 -4.95 8.12
CA ALA A 182 -15.03 -4.05 7.61
C ALA A 182 -15.50 -2.58 7.58
N ASP A 183 -16.81 -2.34 7.40
CA ASP A 183 -17.38 -0.99 7.35
C ASP A 183 -17.47 -0.37 8.75
N ASP A 184 -17.80 -1.18 9.78
CA ASP A 184 -17.73 -0.73 11.18
C ASP A 184 -16.30 -0.31 11.54
N LEU A 185 -15.31 -1.14 11.20
CA LEU A 185 -13.90 -0.82 11.44
C LEU A 185 -13.46 0.45 10.72
N ARG A 186 -13.90 0.67 9.47
CA ARG A 186 -13.62 1.91 8.74
C ARG A 186 -14.16 3.13 9.50
N GLY A 187 -15.39 3.04 9.99
CA GLY A 187 -16.01 4.11 10.78
C GLY A 187 -15.22 4.40 12.06
N ILE A 188 -14.92 3.37 12.85
CA ILE A 188 -14.20 3.50 14.12
C ILE A 188 -12.78 4.05 13.90
N LEU A 189 -12.05 3.56 12.88
CA LEU A 189 -10.74 4.09 12.50
C LEU A 189 -10.80 5.57 12.13
N THR A 190 -11.84 5.97 11.39
CA THR A 190 -12.06 7.37 11.02
C THR A 190 -12.25 8.25 12.25
N LEU A 191 -13.06 7.79 13.22
CA LEU A 191 -13.25 8.48 14.50
C LEU A 191 -11.96 8.58 15.31
N ALA A 192 -11.10 7.57 15.26
CA ALA A 192 -9.80 7.55 15.93
C ALA A 192 -8.69 8.34 15.20
N GLY A 193 -9.00 9.04 14.10
CA GLY A 193 -8.03 9.85 13.37
C GLY A 193 -7.16 9.06 12.38
N PHE A 194 -7.68 7.96 11.85
CA PHE A 194 -7.08 7.20 10.75
C PHE A 194 -7.90 7.34 9.47
N GLU A 195 -7.31 6.94 8.36
CA GLU A 195 -8.02 6.71 7.11
C GLU A 195 -7.67 5.34 6.55
N THR A 196 -8.67 4.69 5.94
CA THR A 196 -8.48 3.37 5.35
C THR A 196 -7.94 3.49 3.92
N ILE A 197 -6.86 2.77 3.63
CA ILE A 197 -6.25 2.68 2.29
C ILE A 197 -6.98 1.64 1.45
N ARG A 198 -7.16 0.42 2.02
CA ARG A 198 -7.88 -0.67 1.36
C ARG A 198 -8.34 -1.72 2.37
N ASP A 199 -9.38 -2.45 1.99
CA ASP A 199 -9.89 -3.64 2.68
C ASP A 199 -10.08 -4.81 1.70
N TRP A 200 -9.90 -6.02 2.20
CA TRP A 200 -10.17 -7.23 1.43
C TRP A 200 -10.53 -8.40 2.33
N ARG A 201 -10.93 -9.51 1.71
CA ARG A 201 -11.33 -10.72 2.43
C ARG A 201 -10.45 -11.88 2.02
N GLU A 202 -10.13 -12.75 2.98
CA GLU A 202 -9.17 -13.83 2.88
C GLU A 202 -9.67 -15.08 3.62
N ILE A 203 -9.06 -16.22 3.29
CA ILE A 203 -9.28 -17.50 3.95
C ILE A 203 -10.72 -18.00 3.78
N LEU A 204 -11.00 -18.68 2.67
CA LEU A 204 -12.28 -19.36 2.45
C LEU A 204 -12.33 -20.75 3.10
N PHE A 205 -11.18 -21.40 3.26
CA PHE A 205 -11.09 -22.77 3.75
C PHE A 205 -9.95 -22.90 4.79
N PRO A 206 -10.26 -22.94 6.10
CA PRO A 206 -9.25 -22.86 7.16
C PRO A 206 -8.61 -24.20 7.52
N LEU A 207 -8.96 -25.31 6.86
CA LEU A 207 -8.44 -26.64 7.19
C LEU A 207 -7.18 -26.98 6.37
N PRO A 208 -6.23 -27.77 6.91
CA PRO A 208 -4.96 -28.10 6.29
C PRO A 208 -5.06 -29.19 5.20
N ILE A 209 -6.06 -29.12 4.30
CA ILE A 209 -6.17 -30.07 3.18
C ILE A 209 -5.34 -29.53 2.00
N PRO A 210 -4.21 -30.18 1.63
CA PRO A 210 -3.37 -29.71 0.53
C PRO A 210 -4.16 -29.64 -0.79
N LEU A 211 -3.74 -28.77 -1.71
CA LEU A 211 -4.42 -28.46 -2.98
C LEU A 211 -5.79 -27.78 -2.82
N LEU A 212 -6.73 -28.35 -2.07
CA LEU A 212 -8.04 -27.78 -1.82
C LEU A 212 -7.93 -26.45 -1.07
N ALA A 213 -7.20 -26.43 0.04
CA ALA A 213 -6.97 -25.19 0.80
C ALA A 213 -6.24 -24.14 -0.05
N ALA A 214 -5.27 -24.56 -0.87
CA ALA A 214 -4.55 -23.67 -1.77
C ALA A 214 -5.48 -23.07 -2.84
N PHE A 215 -6.32 -23.90 -3.46
CA PHE A 215 -7.28 -23.46 -4.47
C PHE A 215 -8.35 -22.54 -3.87
N CYS A 216 -8.94 -22.91 -2.75
CA CYS A 216 -9.95 -22.10 -2.07
C CYS A 216 -9.40 -20.75 -1.62
N ASN A 217 -8.25 -20.74 -0.94
CA ASN A 217 -7.69 -19.54 -0.30
C ASN A 217 -6.88 -18.64 -1.24
N ARG A 218 -6.38 -19.15 -2.37
CA ARG A 218 -5.68 -18.32 -3.37
C ARG A 218 -6.59 -17.89 -4.49
N VAL A 219 -7.47 -18.79 -4.97
CA VAL A 219 -8.28 -18.57 -6.18
C VAL A 219 -9.72 -18.22 -5.84
N LEU A 220 -10.46 -19.14 -5.20
CA LEU A 220 -11.91 -18.98 -5.04
C LEU A 220 -12.26 -17.74 -4.21
N VAL A 221 -11.56 -17.48 -3.11
CA VAL A 221 -11.82 -16.31 -2.23
C VAL A 221 -11.77 -14.96 -2.96
N ARG A 222 -11.13 -14.90 -4.14
CA ARG A 222 -11.01 -13.68 -4.96
C ARG A 222 -12.23 -13.44 -5.85
N LEU A 223 -13.06 -14.45 -6.07
CA LEU A 223 -14.27 -14.34 -6.89
C LEU A 223 -15.41 -13.72 -6.07
N PRO A 224 -16.23 -12.82 -6.66
CA PRO A 224 -17.26 -12.07 -5.91
C PRO A 224 -18.20 -12.96 -5.09
N ILE A 225 -18.60 -14.11 -5.64
CA ILE A 225 -19.56 -15.04 -5.01
C ILE A 225 -18.97 -15.65 -3.73
N PHE A 226 -17.69 -16.03 -3.74
CA PHE A 226 -17.05 -16.69 -2.59
C PHE A 226 -16.42 -15.70 -1.62
N ARG A 227 -16.10 -14.48 -2.05
CA ARG A 227 -15.52 -13.45 -1.20
C ARG A 227 -16.41 -13.15 0.01
N GLY A 228 -17.74 -13.24 -0.13
CA GLY A 228 -18.70 -13.09 0.97
C GLY A 228 -18.59 -14.14 2.07
N LEU A 229 -18.06 -15.33 1.75
CA LEU A 229 -17.95 -16.47 2.65
C LEU A 229 -16.58 -16.56 3.35
N ALA A 230 -15.70 -15.60 3.12
CA ALA A 230 -14.36 -15.61 3.69
C ALA A 230 -14.38 -15.48 5.22
N LEU A 231 -13.42 -16.14 5.86
CA LEU A 231 -13.27 -16.21 7.31
C LEU A 231 -12.66 -14.94 7.88
N ALA A 232 -11.70 -14.34 7.18
CA ALA A 232 -10.94 -13.20 7.67
C ALA A 232 -11.18 -11.97 6.79
N ASN A 233 -11.51 -10.85 7.43
CA ASN A 233 -11.56 -9.54 6.78
C ASN A 233 -10.30 -8.77 7.17
N PHE A 234 -9.58 -8.25 6.18
CA PHE A 234 -8.37 -7.48 6.36
C PHE A 234 -8.61 -6.02 5.99
N LEU A 235 -7.95 -5.14 6.72
CA LEU A 235 -7.98 -3.70 6.49
C LEU A 235 -6.59 -3.12 6.72
N ILE A 236 -6.16 -2.22 5.83
CA ILE A 236 -4.96 -1.40 6.01
C ILE A 236 -5.39 0.05 6.13
N ALA A 237 -4.95 0.69 7.20
CA ALA A 237 -5.15 2.10 7.47
C ALA A 237 -3.81 2.82 7.67
N ARG A 238 -3.87 4.15 7.63
CA ARG A 238 -2.79 5.05 8.01
C ARG A 238 -3.36 6.20 8.84
N PRO A 239 -2.54 6.91 9.64
CA PRO A 239 -3.00 8.13 10.30
C PRO A 239 -3.57 9.12 9.29
N GLN A 240 -4.55 9.91 9.71
CA GLN A 240 -5.07 10.99 8.87
C GLN A 240 -3.94 11.94 8.42
N PRO A 241 -4.02 12.44 7.18
CA PRO A 241 -2.92 13.16 6.59
C PRO A 241 -2.75 14.52 7.25
N VAL A 242 -1.51 14.87 7.53
CA VAL A 242 -1.11 16.23 7.90
C VAL A 242 -0.44 16.85 6.67
N PRO A 243 -0.87 18.03 6.22
CA PRO A 243 -0.25 18.68 5.07
C PRO A 243 1.25 18.91 5.30
N ALA A 244 2.06 18.59 4.30
CA ALA A 244 3.47 18.97 4.28
C ALA A 244 3.62 20.47 4.02
N GLU A 245 4.58 21.09 4.69
CA GLU A 245 4.92 22.50 4.47
C GLU A 245 5.83 22.63 3.24
N ASP A 246 5.29 23.28 2.21
CA ASP A 246 5.98 23.79 1.02
C ASP A 246 7.08 22.87 0.39
N PRO A 247 6.80 21.58 0.11
CA PRO A 247 7.78 20.67 -0.46
C PRO A 247 8.28 21.12 -1.84
N SER A 248 9.57 20.91 -2.12
CA SER A 248 10.17 21.19 -3.43
C SER A 248 9.78 20.14 -4.47
N VAL A 249 9.82 20.50 -5.75
CA VAL A 249 9.34 19.67 -6.87
C VAL A 249 10.41 19.52 -7.95
N SER A 250 10.60 18.30 -8.42
CA SER A 250 11.32 18.02 -9.67
C SER A 250 10.36 17.48 -10.71
N VAL A 251 10.20 18.21 -11.82
CA VAL A 251 9.42 17.78 -12.98
C VAL A 251 10.37 17.15 -13.98
N VAL A 252 10.26 15.84 -14.16
CA VAL A 252 11.07 15.08 -15.10
C VAL A 252 10.34 14.94 -16.43
N VAL A 253 11.03 15.33 -17.50
CA VAL A 253 10.52 15.38 -18.87
C VAL A 253 11.36 14.45 -19.75
N ALA A 254 10.81 13.31 -20.15
CA ALA A 254 11.45 12.46 -21.16
C ALA A 254 11.13 13.02 -22.57
N ALA A 255 12.16 13.45 -23.30
CA ALA A 255 12.01 14.12 -24.59
C ALA A 255 12.70 13.33 -25.70
N ARG A 256 11.97 13.00 -26.78
CA ARG A 256 12.52 12.36 -27.96
C ARG A 256 11.78 12.80 -29.22
N ASN A 257 12.44 13.55 -30.09
CA ASN A 257 11.83 14.19 -31.26
C ASN A 257 10.68 15.14 -30.90
N GLU A 258 10.91 15.99 -29.89
CA GLU A 258 9.90 16.88 -29.31
C GLU A 258 10.38 18.35 -29.28
N ALA A 259 11.32 18.71 -30.18
CA ALA A 259 11.95 20.04 -30.21
C ALA A 259 10.93 21.19 -30.23
N GLY A 260 9.81 21.03 -30.93
CA GLY A 260 8.76 22.04 -31.02
C GLY A 260 7.99 22.32 -29.73
N ASN A 261 8.04 21.41 -28.74
CA ASN A 261 7.27 21.53 -27.50
C ASN A 261 8.10 22.09 -26.33
N ILE A 262 9.42 22.09 -26.42
CA ILE A 262 10.34 22.40 -25.31
C ILE A 262 10.10 23.80 -24.74
N ARG A 263 10.05 24.83 -25.60
CA ARG A 263 9.76 26.21 -25.18
C ARG A 263 8.45 26.33 -24.40
N SER A 264 7.42 25.65 -24.88
CA SER A 264 6.09 25.67 -24.26
C SER A 264 6.09 25.02 -22.87
N ILE A 265 6.96 24.03 -22.63
CA ILE A 265 7.15 23.44 -21.30
C ILE A 265 7.68 24.48 -20.30
N PHE A 266 8.69 25.27 -20.69
CA PHE A 266 9.22 26.35 -19.84
C PHE A 266 8.18 27.44 -19.57
N GLU A 267 7.48 27.89 -20.61
CA GLU A 267 6.52 29.00 -20.51
C GLU A 267 5.25 28.63 -19.71
N ARG A 268 4.85 27.35 -19.72
CA ARG A 268 3.55 26.91 -19.17
C ARG A 268 3.64 26.14 -17.88
N THR A 269 4.81 25.62 -17.49
CA THR A 269 4.95 24.89 -16.22
C THR A 269 4.89 25.88 -15.06
N PRO A 270 3.86 25.85 -14.21
CA PRO A 270 3.72 26.79 -13.12
C PRO A 270 4.75 26.46 -12.01
N PRO A 271 5.22 27.48 -11.27
CA PRO A 271 6.00 27.24 -10.06
C PRO A 271 5.12 26.55 -9.00
N MET A 272 5.71 25.59 -8.30
CA MET A 272 5.10 24.79 -7.24
C MET A 272 6.06 24.64 -6.07
N GLY A 273 5.52 24.76 -4.86
CA GLY A 273 6.32 24.65 -3.64
C GLY A 273 7.40 25.71 -3.50
N ARG A 274 8.33 25.49 -2.57
CA ARG A 274 9.47 26.40 -2.34
C ARG A 274 10.44 26.48 -3.52
N ALA A 275 10.47 25.45 -4.37
CA ALA A 275 11.31 25.37 -5.55
C ALA A 275 10.74 24.35 -6.54
N THR A 276 10.78 24.70 -7.83
CA THR A 276 10.45 23.79 -8.93
C THR A 276 11.63 23.72 -9.88
N GLU A 277 12.15 22.52 -10.13
CA GLU A 277 13.15 22.29 -11.17
C GLU A 277 12.58 21.46 -12.34
N LEU A 278 13.10 21.72 -13.54
CA LEU A 278 12.81 20.96 -14.75
C LEU A 278 14.03 20.10 -15.13
N ILE A 279 13.84 18.79 -15.22
CA ILE A 279 14.89 17.85 -15.61
C ILE A 279 14.49 17.20 -16.93
N PHE A 280 15.12 17.65 -18.00
CA PHE A 280 14.93 17.07 -19.31
C PHE A 280 15.87 15.87 -19.48
N VAL A 281 15.34 14.76 -19.98
CA VAL A 281 16.12 13.58 -20.34
C VAL A 281 15.89 13.30 -21.81
N GLU A 282 16.90 13.61 -22.62
CA GLU A 282 16.86 13.51 -24.08
C GLU A 282 17.22 12.10 -24.53
N GLY A 283 16.33 11.49 -25.31
CA GLY A 283 16.38 10.07 -25.67
C GLY A 283 16.66 9.78 -27.14
N HIS A 284 17.91 9.92 -27.59
CA HIS A 284 18.35 9.53 -28.94
C HIS A 284 17.46 10.09 -30.06
N SER A 285 17.24 11.40 -30.02
CA SER A 285 16.45 12.14 -31.01
C SER A 285 17.17 12.18 -32.37
N LYS A 286 16.38 12.30 -33.43
CA LYS A 286 16.83 12.52 -34.81
C LYS A 286 16.67 13.97 -35.25
N ASP A 287 15.91 14.76 -34.49
CA ASP A 287 15.78 16.20 -34.66
C ASP A 287 16.70 16.96 -33.69
N ASP A 288 16.53 18.28 -33.63
CA ASP A 288 17.36 19.18 -32.81
C ASP A 288 16.89 19.29 -31.35
N THR A 289 16.17 18.30 -30.81
CA THR A 289 15.59 18.34 -29.45
C THR A 289 16.62 18.71 -28.38
N TYR A 290 17.81 18.10 -28.40
CA TYR A 290 18.85 18.34 -27.40
C TYR A 290 19.32 19.80 -27.40
N ALA A 291 19.65 20.35 -28.58
CA ALA A 291 20.17 21.71 -28.68
C ALA A 291 19.09 22.76 -28.36
N VAL A 292 17.82 22.48 -28.70
CA VAL A 292 16.70 23.33 -28.30
C VAL A 292 16.55 23.35 -26.77
N ILE A 293 16.68 22.20 -26.09
CA ILE A 293 16.65 22.19 -24.62
C ILE A 293 17.78 23.04 -24.03
N GLU A 294 19.02 22.90 -24.50
CA GLU A 294 20.15 23.72 -24.02
C GLU A 294 19.91 25.22 -24.23
N ARG A 295 19.37 25.59 -25.39
CA ARG A 295 19.01 26.99 -25.70
C ARG A 295 17.94 27.51 -24.75
N GLU A 296 16.86 26.76 -24.56
CA GLU A 296 15.74 27.19 -23.71
C GLU A 296 16.12 27.27 -22.23
N ILE A 297 17.01 26.39 -21.75
CA ILE A 297 17.62 26.50 -20.41
C ILE A 297 18.33 27.84 -20.24
N ALA A 298 19.16 28.23 -21.22
CA ALA A 298 19.90 29.49 -21.17
C ALA A 298 18.97 30.72 -21.25
N LEU A 299 17.83 30.61 -21.93
CA LEU A 299 16.83 31.68 -22.03
C LEU A 299 15.93 31.81 -20.80
N HIS A 300 15.87 30.79 -19.93
CA HIS A 300 15.03 30.76 -18.72
C HIS A 300 15.85 30.57 -17.43
N PRO A 301 16.81 31.46 -17.10
CA PRO A 301 17.70 31.30 -15.95
C PRO A 301 16.98 31.35 -14.59
N ALA A 302 15.76 31.90 -14.54
CA ALA A 302 14.93 31.93 -13.34
C ALA A 302 14.31 30.56 -12.99
N THR A 303 14.29 29.62 -13.95
CA THR A 303 13.75 28.27 -13.77
C THR A 303 14.91 27.27 -13.65
N PRO A 304 15.19 26.74 -12.45
CA PRO A 304 16.22 25.71 -12.28
C PRO A 304 15.97 24.56 -13.24
N SER A 305 16.91 24.34 -14.15
CA SER A 305 16.71 23.37 -15.22
C SER A 305 18.02 22.75 -15.67
N ARG A 306 17.93 21.49 -16.12
CA ARG A 306 19.07 20.75 -16.66
C ARG A 306 18.63 19.77 -17.73
N VAL A 307 19.57 19.39 -18.58
CA VAL A 307 19.40 18.33 -19.58
C VAL A 307 20.36 17.19 -19.31
N LEU A 308 19.85 15.97 -19.44
CA LEU A 308 20.61 14.73 -19.38
C LEU A 308 20.49 14.00 -20.72
N ARG A 309 21.55 13.31 -21.12
CA ARG A 309 21.46 12.33 -22.22
C ARG A 309 21.03 11.00 -21.66
N GLN A 310 20.02 10.39 -22.30
CA GLN A 310 19.51 9.10 -21.90
C GLN A 310 20.61 8.03 -22.03
N PRO A 311 20.93 7.28 -20.95
CA PRO A 311 21.95 6.25 -21.00
C PRO A 311 21.46 4.99 -21.75
N GLY A 312 20.20 4.61 -21.57
CA GLY A 312 19.60 3.42 -22.16
C GLY A 312 18.56 3.75 -23.22
N ILE A 313 17.51 2.91 -23.29
CA ILE A 313 16.44 3.01 -24.28
C ILE A 313 15.08 2.94 -23.57
N GLY A 314 14.12 3.71 -24.07
CA GLY A 314 12.72 3.64 -23.63
C GLY A 314 12.39 4.66 -22.55
N LYS A 315 11.09 4.93 -22.36
CA LYS A 315 10.64 5.98 -21.43
C LYS A 315 11.05 5.68 -19.99
N ALA A 316 10.94 4.42 -19.57
CA ALA A 316 11.28 4.00 -18.22
C ALA A 316 12.70 4.40 -17.81
N ASP A 317 13.67 4.15 -18.69
CA ASP A 317 15.09 4.47 -18.47
C ASP A 317 15.32 5.98 -18.37
N ALA A 318 14.71 6.78 -19.25
CA ALA A 318 14.79 8.23 -19.19
C ALA A 318 14.21 8.79 -17.88
N ILE A 319 13.04 8.31 -17.46
CA ILE A 319 12.42 8.72 -16.19
C ILE A 319 13.27 8.32 -14.99
N ARG A 320 13.86 7.10 -14.99
CA ARG A 320 14.75 6.64 -13.91
C ARG A 320 15.98 7.55 -13.81
N ALA A 321 16.66 7.84 -14.91
CA ALA A 321 17.81 8.75 -14.93
C ALA A 321 17.44 10.16 -14.44
N GLY A 322 16.26 10.66 -14.82
CA GLY A 322 15.76 11.95 -14.33
C GLY A 322 15.45 11.94 -12.83
N PHE A 323 14.83 10.88 -12.31
CA PHE A 323 14.56 10.73 -10.88
C PHE A 323 15.83 10.56 -10.05
N ASP A 324 16.87 9.91 -10.58
CA ASP A 324 18.17 9.78 -9.91
C ASP A 324 18.88 11.15 -9.79
N ALA A 325 18.72 12.02 -10.79
CA ALA A 325 19.27 13.37 -10.79
C ALA A 325 18.40 14.41 -10.03
N ALA A 326 17.16 14.06 -9.70
CA ALA A 326 16.21 14.95 -9.07
C ALA A 326 16.59 15.32 -7.63
N THR A 327 16.39 16.57 -7.27
CA THR A 327 16.70 17.11 -5.93
C THR A 327 15.45 17.45 -5.11
N GLY A 328 14.29 17.51 -5.76
CA GLY A 328 13.01 17.83 -5.15
C GLY A 328 12.48 16.74 -4.22
N ASP A 329 11.65 17.17 -3.27
CA ASP A 329 10.95 16.29 -2.33
C ASP A 329 9.87 15.46 -3.04
N ILE A 330 9.19 16.08 -4.02
CA ILE A 330 8.17 15.48 -4.89
C ILE A 330 8.75 15.28 -6.29
N LEU A 331 8.54 14.09 -6.85
CA LEU A 331 8.87 13.74 -8.22
C LEU A 331 7.62 13.74 -9.08
N MET A 332 7.65 14.41 -10.22
CA MET A 332 6.58 14.44 -11.21
C MET A 332 7.09 14.02 -12.58
N ILE A 333 6.24 13.32 -13.33
CA ILE A 333 6.49 13.02 -14.74
C ILE A 333 5.61 13.94 -15.59
N LEU A 334 6.22 14.66 -16.52
CA LEU A 334 5.52 15.40 -17.57
C LEU A 334 5.95 14.86 -18.93
N ASP A 335 4.98 14.48 -19.76
CA ASP A 335 5.25 14.04 -21.12
C ASP A 335 5.59 15.26 -22.00
N ALA A 336 6.69 15.19 -22.75
CA ALA A 336 7.19 16.30 -23.55
C ALA A 336 6.25 16.72 -24.70
N ASP A 337 5.23 15.91 -25.00
CA ASP A 337 4.24 16.20 -26.03
C ASP A 337 3.05 17.06 -25.54
N LEU A 338 3.06 17.43 -24.26
CA LEU A 338 2.07 18.31 -23.62
C LEU A 338 0.61 17.82 -23.75
N THR A 339 0.42 16.52 -23.98
CA THR A 339 -0.91 15.90 -23.97
C THR A 339 -1.57 15.96 -22.58
N VAL A 340 -0.75 16.05 -21.53
CA VAL A 340 -1.13 16.53 -20.21
C VAL A 340 -0.67 17.99 -20.08
N PRO A 341 -1.59 18.95 -19.84
CA PRO A 341 -1.22 20.34 -19.69
C PRO A 341 -0.35 20.57 -18.44
N PRO A 342 0.78 21.30 -18.52
CA PRO A 342 1.59 21.62 -17.34
C PRO A 342 0.80 22.37 -16.26
N GLU A 343 -0.25 23.09 -16.65
CA GLU A 343 -1.15 23.82 -15.75
C GLU A 343 -1.97 22.90 -14.83
N ASP A 344 -2.05 21.59 -15.13
CA ASP A 344 -2.67 20.61 -14.24
C ASP A 344 -1.72 20.14 -13.12
N LEU A 345 -0.39 20.32 -13.26
CA LEU A 345 0.62 19.85 -12.27
C LEU A 345 0.38 20.37 -10.84
N PRO A 346 -0.05 21.64 -10.60
CA PRO A 346 -0.37 22.13 -9.27
C PRO A 346 -1.45 21.31 -8.54
N ARG A 347 -2.38 20.69 -9.29
CA ARG A 347 -3.41 19.83 -8.70
C ARG A 347 -2.82 18.52 -8.19
N PHE A 348 -1.84 17.97 -8.89
CA PHE A 348 -1.08 16.80 -8.43
C PHE A 348 -0.21 17.14 -7.22
N TYR A 349 0.46 18.31 -7.26
CA TYR A 349 1.21 18.84 -6.13
C TYR A 349 0.33 18.92 -4.88
N GLU A 350 -0.83 19.56 -4.97
CA GLU A 350 -1.72 19.74 -3.82
C GLU A 350 -2.25 18.40 -3.30
N ALA A 351 -2.51 17.42 -4.17
CA ALA A 351 -2.95 16.09 -3.77
C ALA A 351 -1.90 15.34 -2.93
N LEU A 352 -0.60 15.48 -3.23
CA LEU A 352 0.47 14.95 -2.37
C LEU A 352 0.73 15.82 -1.15
N ARG A 353 0.83 17.14 -1.32
CA ARG A 353 1.14 18.09 -0.25
C ARG A 353 0.12 18.03 0.87
N SER A 354 -1.17 17.99 0.55
CA SER A 354 -2.26 17.81 1.52
C SER A 354 -2.29 16.41 2.15
N GLY A 355 -1.44 15.49 1.67
CA GLY A 355 -1.40 14.10 2.08
C GLY A 355 -2.58 13.26 1.62
N ARG A 356 -3.50 13.79 0.79
CA ARG A 356 -4.69 13.05 0.32
C ARG A 356 -4.35 11.81 -0.50
N GLY A 357 -3.18 11.80 -1.15
CA GLY A 357 -2.54 10.63 -1.76
C GLY A 357 -1.07 10.51 -1.37
N GLU A 358 -0.49 9.32 -1.52
CA GLU A 358 0.97 9.09 -1.48
C GLU A 358 1.54 8.78 -2.86
N PHE A 359 0.67 8.40 -3.79
CA PHE A 359 0.96 8.21 -5.20
C PHE A 359 -0.24 8.73 -6.01
N VAL A 360 -0.03 9.74 -6.83
CA VAL A 360 -1.09 10.37 -7.63
C VAL A 360 -0.91 9.97 -9.09
N ASN A 361 -1.93 9.33 -9.65
CA ASN A 361 -1.95 8.81 -11.00
C ASN A 361 -2.87 9.67 -11.87
N GLY A 362 -2.36 10.22 -12.97
CA GLY A 362 -3.20 10.95 -13.91
C GLY A 362 -4.20 10.01 -14.60
N VAL A 363 -5.43 10.49 -14.84
CA VAL A 363 -6.46 9.71 -15.52
C VAL A 363 -7.06 10.46 -16.68
N ARG A 364 -6.91 9.91 -17.88
CA ARG A 364 -7.44 10.47 -19.14
C ARG A 364 -8.86 10.02 -19.46
N LEU A 365 -9.35 9.00 -18.76
CA LEU A 365 -10.55 8.24 -19.11
C LEU A 365 -11.83 8.68 -18.38
N VAL A 366 -11.77 9.78 -17.62
CA VAL A 366 -12.92 10.30 -16.87
C VAL A 366 -13.64 11.39 -17.66
N TYR A 367 -12.91 12.36 -18.19
CA TYR A 367 -13.49 13.40 -19.03
C TYR A 367 -13.55 12.96 -20.50
N PRO A 368 -14.52 13.45 -21.29
CA PRO A 368 -14.52 13.24 -22.73
C PRO A 368 -13.21 13.73 -23.35
N MET A 369 -12.55 12.86 -24.11
CA MET A 369 -11.34 13.22 -24.84
C MET A 369 -11.67 14.11 -26.03
N GLU A 370 -10.82 15.09 -26.31
CA GLU A 370 -10.94 15.92 -27.52
C GLU A 370 -10.95 15.03 -28.77
N LYS A 371 -11.90 15.32 -29.69
CA LYS A 371 -12.11 14.63 -30.97
C LYS A 371 -12.19 13.08 -30.92
N GLN A 372 -12.53 12.49 -29.78
CA GLN A 372 -12.62 11.02 -29.62
C GLN A 372 -11.29 10.28 -29.94
N ALA A 373 -10.14 10.82 -29.50
CA ALA A 373 -8.81 10.25 -29.76
C ALA A 373 -8.63 8.74 -29.42
N MET A 374 -9.51 8.14 -28.60
CA MET A 374 -9.57 6.68 -28.41
C MET A 374 -10.96 6.12 -28.73
N GLN A 375 -11.09 5.43 -29.87
CA GLN A 375 -12.29 4.67 -30.23
C GLN A 375 -12.05 3.16 -30.29
N GLY A 376 -13.12 2.39 -30.07
CA GLY A 376 -13.19 0.95 -30.27
C GLY A 376 -12.34 0.13 -29.29
N LEU A 377 -11.51 -0.76 -29.83
CA LEU A 377 -10.74 -1.77 -29.07
C LEU A 377 -9.79 -1.17 -28.01
N ASN A 378 -9.25 0.05 -28.22
CA ASN A 378 -8.38 0.69 -27.22
C ASN A 378 -9.15 1.09 -25.97
N PHE A 379 -10.39 1.54 -26.13
CA PHE A 379 -11.25 1.90 -25.01
C PHE A 379 -11.67 0.66 -24.21
N LEU A 380 -12.02 -0.44 -24.90
CA LEU A 380 -12.29 -1.73 -24.25
C LEU A 380 -11.07 -2.29 -23.52
N GLY A 381 -9.89 -2.23 -24.16
CA GLY A 381 -8.63 -2.64 -23.55
C GLY A 381 -8.32 -1.83 -22.28
N ASN A 382 -8.43 -0.51 -22.34
CA ASN A 382 -8.21 0.35 -21.16
C ASN A 382 -9.21 0.09 -20.03
N LYS A 383 -10.49 -0.15 -20.35
CA LYS A 383 -11.48 -0.58 -19.34
C LYS A 383 -11.13 -1.92 -18.72
N PHE A 384 -10.70 -2.90 -19.52
CA PHE A 384 -10.25 -4.19 -19.04
C PHE A 384 -9.04 -4.05 -18.09
N PHE A 385 -8.01 -3.31 -18.50
CA PHE A 385 -6.83 -3.08 -17.65
C PHE A 385 -7.17 -2.29 -16.39
N SER A 386 -8.02 -1.28 -16.48
CA SER A 386 -8.53 -0.55 -15.30
C SER A 386 -9.18 -1.49 -14.28
N TRP A 387 -10.11 -2.34 -14.74
CA TRP A 387 -10.75 -3.33 -13.88
C TRP A 387 -9.75 -4.35 -13.33
N ALA A 388 -8.85 -4.87 -14.17
CA ALA A 388 -7.86 -5.86 -13.78
C ALA A 388 -6.90 -5.32 -12.71
N PHE A 389 -6.37 -4.11 -12.89
CA PHE A 389 -5.51 -3.44 -11.92
C PHE A 389 -6.25 -3.07 -10.64
N THR A 390 -7.46 -2.52 -10.75
CA THR A 390 -8.28 -2.20 -9.56
C THR A 390 -8.54 -3.45 -8.73
N SER A 391 -8.90 -4.54 -9.39
CA SER A 391 -9.13 -5.84 -8.76
C SER A 391 -7.85 -6.43 -8.17
N LEU A 392 -6.72 -6.31 -8.88
CA LEU A 392 -5.42 -6.84 -8.47
C LEU A 392 -4.85 -6.13 -7.25
N LEU A 393 -4.94 -4.79 -7.23
CA LEU A 393 -4.29 -3.95 -6.22
C LEU A 393 -5.21 -3.60 -5.05
N GLY A 394 -6.52 -3.78 -5.22
CA GLY A 394 -7.51 -3.43 -4.19
C GLY A 394 -7.61 -1.91 -3.95
N GLN A 395 -7.18 -1.11 -4.94
CA GLN A 395 -7.23 0.35 -4.94
C GLN A 395 -7.75 0.81 -6.32
N PRO A 396 -8.46 1.94 -6.41
CA PRO A 396 -8.99 2.43 -7.68
C PRO A 396 -7.85 2.79 -8.65
N ILE A 397 -7.86 2.16 -9.83
CA ILE A 397 -6.97 2.49 -10.95
C ILE A 397 -7.79 2.54 -12.23
N LYS A 398 -8.03 3.74 -12.73
CA LYS A 398 -8.85 4.01 -13.91
C LYS A 398 -8.05 4.04 -15.20
N ASP A 399 -6.82 4.53 -15.16
CA ASP A 399 -5.94 4.63 -16.32
C ASP A 399 -4.52 4.25 -15.91
N THR A 400 -4.00 3.17 -16.49
CA THR A 400 -2.66 2.68 -16.17
C THR A 400 -1.58 3.34 -17.01
N LEU A 401 -1.94 3.82 -18.21
CA LEU A 401 -1.04 4.26 -19.26
C LEU A 401 -0.93 5.78 -19.35
N CYS A 402 -1.48 6.51 -18.38
CA CYS A 402 -1.22 7.94 -18.27
C CYS A 402 0.21 8.14 -17.77
N GLY A 403 0.99 8.91 -18.52
CA GLY A 403 2.41 9.14 -18.24
C GLY A 403 2.63 10.01 -17.01
N THR A 404 1.71 10.93 -16.70
CA THR A 404 1.83 11.79 -15.52
C THR A 404 1.54 11.02 -14.25
N LYS A 405 2.59 10.81 -13.47
CA LYS A 405 2.58 10.16 -12.16
C LYS A 405 3.40 11.02 -11.19
N VAL A 406 2.89 11.15 -9.97
CA VAL A 406 3.47 12.03 -8.96
C VAL A 406 3.58 11.30 -7.63
N LEU A 407 4.77 11.31 -7.03
CA LEU A 407 5.09 10.60 -5.79
C LEU A 407 6.22 11.29 -5.02
N TRP A 408 6.33 10.99 -3.73
CA TRP A 408 7.47 11.44 -2.93
C TRP A 408 8.76 10.74 -3.38
N LYS A 409 9.87 11.48 -3.43
CA LYS A 409 11.20 10.92 -3.76
C LYS A 409 11.56 9.73 -2.87
N LYS A 410 11.35 9.85 -1.56
CA LYS A 410 11.60 8.77 -0.58
C LYS A 410 10.79 7.50 -0.85
N ASP A 411 9.61 7.62 -1.44
CA ASP A 411 8.79 6.46 -1.78
C ASP A 411 9.23 5.85 -3.12
N TYR A 412 9.65 6.68 -4.08
CA TYR A 412 10.33 6.19 -5.28
C TYR A 412 11.59 5.38 -4.94
N GLU A 413 12.45 5.86 -4.04
CA GLU A 413 13.66 5.15 -3.63
C GLU A 413 13.35 3.74 -3.09
N ARG A 414 12.27 3.61 -2.30
CA ARG A 414 11.78 2.32 -1.80
C ARG A 414 11.22 1.43 -2.90
N ILE A 415 10.54 2.01 -3.88
CA ILE A 415 10.06 1.28 -5.07
C ILE A 415 11.28 0.77 -5.85
N ALA A 416 12.25 1.63 -6.15
CA ALA A 416 13.46 1.31 -6.87
C ALA A 416 14.26 0.19 -6.18
N ALA A 417 14.42 0.25 -4.85
CA ALA A 417 15.10 -0.78 -4.06
C ALA A 417 14.41 -2.16 -4.15
N ASN A 418 13.10 -2.21 -4.43
CA ASN A 418 12.31 -3.43 -4.53
C ASN A 418 11.90 -3.80 -5.97
N ARG A 419 12.38 -3.06 -6.99
CA ARG A 419 11.99 -3.21 -8.40
C ARG A 419 12.14 -4.63 -8.93
N SER A 420 13.21 -5.32 -8.51
CA SER A 420 13.49 -6.71 -8.91
C SER A 420 12.37 -7.69 -8.53
N TYR A 421 11.50 -7.35 -7.58
CA TYR A 421 10.34 -8.15 -7.19
C TYR A 421 9.33 -8.31 -8.34
N PHE A 422 9.15 -7.27 -9.15
CA PHE A 422 8.23 -7.27 -10.29
C PHE A 422 8.93 -7.53 -11.63
N GLY A 423 10.27 -7.55 -11.67
CA GLY A 423 11.07 -7.76 -12.87
C GLY A 423 11.25 -6.50 -13.72
N ASP A 424 12.21 -6.52 -14.64
CA ASP A 424 12.58 -5.36 -15.49
C ASP A 424 12.10 -5.56 -16.94
N PHE A 425 10.78 -5.65 -17.11
CA PHE A 425 10.14 -5.85 -18.42
C PHE A 425 9.07 -4.79 -18.73
N ASP A 426 9.08 -3.67 -18.00
CA ASP A 426 8.22 -2.51 -18.24
C ASP A 426 8.98 -1.42 -19.03
N PRO A 427 8.80 -1.32 -20.36
CA PRO A 427 9.48 -0.30 -21.15
C PRO A 427 8.96 1.13 -20.90
N PHE A 428 7.77 1.27 -20.30
CA PHE A 428 7.15 2.57 -20.02
C PHE A 428 7.48 3.08 -18.61
N GLY A 429 7.65 2.17 -17.66
CA GLY A 429 7.95 2.46 -16.25
C GLY A 429 6.71 2.74 -15.40
N ASP A 430 5.55 2.89 -16.05
CA ASP A 430 4.29 3.22 -15.41
C ASP A 430 3.82 2.13 -14.43
N PHE A 431 4.02 0.86 -14.77
CA PHE A 431 3.61 -0.27 -13.95
C PHE A 431 4.57 -0.55 -12.82
N ASP A 432 5.87 -0.34 -13.03
CA ASP A 432 6.87 -0.40 -11.96
C ASP A 432 6.45 0.53 -10.81
N LEU A 433 6.07 1.75 -11.14
CA LEU A 433 5.59 2.73 -10.17
C LEU A 433 4.25 2.33 -9.52
N ILE A 434 3.25 1.90 -10.31
CA ILE A 434 1.93 1.51 -9.78
C ILE A 434 2.04 0.27 -8.88
N PHE A 435 2.73 -0.78 -9.32
CA PHE A 435 2.91 -2.01 -8.54
C PHE A 435 3.78 -1.78 -7.32
N GLY A 436 4.85 -0.99 -7.46
CA GLY A 436 5.69 -0.57 -6.35
C GLY A 436 4.89 0.19 -5.28
N ALA A 437 4.11 1.18 -5.68
CA ALA A 437 3.25 1.95 -4.77
C ALA A 437 2.24 1.05 -4.05
N ALA A 438 1.58 0.15 -4.78
CA ALA A 438 0.63 -0.80 -4.18
C ALA A 438 1.31 -1.80 -3.24
N LYS A 439 2.52 -2.27 -3.56
CA LYS A 439 3.30 -3.19 -2.71
C LYS A 439 3.73 -2.54 -1.40
N LEU A 440 4.05 -1.25 -1.44
CA LEU A 440 4.34 -0.45 -0.25
C LEU A 440 3.08 0.00 0.51
N ASN A 441 1.89 -0.42 0.05
CA ASN A 441 0.59 0.03 0.56
C ASN A 441 0.47 1.57 0.59
N LEU A 442 1.00 2.26 -0.43
CA LEU A 442 0.76 3.69 -0.60
C LEU A 442 -0.70 3.92 -0.99
N LYS A 443 -1.29 5.01 -0.48
CA LYS A 443 -2.62 5.44 -0.95
C LYS A 443 -2.51 5.99 -2.36
N ILE A 444 -3.09 5.26 -3.31
CA ILE A 444 -3.14 5.65 -4.72
C ILE A 444 -4.39 6.50 -4.96
N VAL A 445 -4.21 7.67 -5.57
CA VAL A 445 -5.29 8.57 -5.95
C VAL A 445 -5.25 8.80 -7.46
N ASP A 446 -6.35 8.51 -8.11
CA ASP A 446 -6.58 8.87 -9.50
C ASP A 446 -7.01 10.33 -9.60
N LEU A 447 -6.26 11.14 -10.35
CA LEU A 447 -6.59 12.53 -10.63
C LEU A 447 -7.06 12.68 -12.08
N PRO A 448 -8.35 12.97 -12.32
CA PRO A 448 -8.87 13.25 -13.65
C PRO A 448 -8.21 14.47 -14.31
N ILE A 449 -7.72 14.27 -15.53
CA ILE A 449 -7.11 15.31 -16.37
C ILE A 449 -7.82 15.38 -17.72
N ARG A 450 -7.78 16.56 -18.36
CA ARG A 450 -8.25 16.72 -19.74
C ARG A 450 -7.10 16.39 -20.69
N TYR A 451 -7.22 15.27 -21.37
CA TYR A 451 -6.23 14.84 -22.36
C TYR A 451 -6.37 15.66 -23.65
N ARG A 452 -5.29 16.33 -24.05
CA ARG A 452 -5.24 17.16 -25.27
C ARG A 452 -4.69 16.40 -26.45
N GLU A 453 -5.04 16.86 -27.65
CA GLU A 453 -4.41 16.39 -28.89
C GLU A 453 -2.91 16.76 -28.89
N ARG A 454 -2.08 15.82 -29.34
CA ARG A 454 -0.65 16.06 -29.51
C ARG A 454 -0.44 17.08 -30.63
N THR A 455 0.30 18.15 -30.35
CA THR A 455 0.58 19.23 -31.30
C THR A 455 1.74 18.93 -32.25
N TYR A 456 2.66 18.02 -31.86
CA TYR A 456 3.87 17.70 -32.60
C TYR A 456 4.30 16.23 -32.41
N GLY A 457 4.86 15.58 -33.43
CA GLY A 457 5.38 14.20 -33.38
C GLY A 457 4.34 13.09 -33.62
N ALA A 458 4.79 11.83 -33.78
CA ALA A 458 3.96 10.65 -34.06
C ALA A 458 3.91 9.64 -32.89
N THR A 459 2.80 8.91 -32.74
CA THR A 459 2.60 7.95 -31.65
C THR A 459 3.49 6.71 -31.78
N ASN A 460 4.28 6.41 -30.74
CA ASN A 460 5.22 5.29 -30.73
C ASN A 460 4.65 3.97 -30.14
N ILE A 461 3.32 3.86 -29.95
CA ILE A 461 2.68 2.73 -29.26
C ILE A 461 2.02 1.75 -30.26
N SER A 462 2.56 0.53 -30.37
CA SER A 462 1.91 -0.59 -31.07
C SER A 462 0.83 -1.26 -30.23
N ARG A 463 -0.42 -1.27 -30.71
CA ARG A 463 -1.61 -1.77 -29.99
C ARG A 463 -1.49 -3.23 -29.55
N TRP A 464 -1.10 -4.13 -30.46
CA TRP A 464 -1.08 -5.57 -30.21
C TRP A 464 0.15 -6.03 -29.43
N LYS A 465 1.35 -5.56 -29.82
CA LYS A 465 2.60 -5.91 -29.12
C LYS A 465 2.58 -5.43 -27.67
N HIS A 466 2.18 -4.17 -27.45
CA HIS A 466 2.07 -3.64 -26.10
C HIS A 466 0.89 -4.26 -25.37
N GLY A 467 -0.28 -4.48 -25.99
CA GLY A 467 -1.41 -5.16 -25.35
C GLY A 467 -1.06 -6.55 -24.79
N LEU A 468 -0.31 -7.38 -25.54
CA LEU A 468 0.13 -8.69 -25.06
C LEU A 468 1.16 -8.58 -23.93
N LEU A 469 2.07 -7.60 -24.02
CA LEU A 469 3.01 -7.29 -22.94
C LEU A 469 2.24 -6.94 -21.66
N LEU A 470 1.26 -6.04 -21.75
CA LEU A 470 0.41 -5.63 -20.62
C LEU A 470 -0.29 -6.82 -19.96
N ILE A 471 -0.85 -7.75 -20.74
CA ILE A 471 -1.49 -8.96 -20.20
C ILE A 471 -0.46 -9.82 -19.45
N ARG A 472 0.75 -10.02 -20.02
CA ARG A 472 1.84 -10.76 -19.35
C ARG A 472 2.23 -10.10 -18.04
N MET A 473 2.31 -8.78 -18.00
CA MET A 473 2.63 -8.01 -16.78
C MET A 473 1.55 -8.17 -15.70
N VAL A 474 0.27 -8.03 -16.08
CA VAL A 474 -0.86 -8.26 -15.17
C VAL A 474 -0.82 -9.67 -14.60
N TRP A 475 -0.57 -10.67 -15.45
CA TRP A 475 -0.49 -12.06 -15.00
C TRP A 475 0.70 -12.31 -14.06
N TYR A 476 1.86 -11.74 -14.38
CA TYR A 476 3.04 -11.80 -13.51
C TYR A 476 2.77 -11.18 -12.13
N ALA A 477 2.23 -9.96 -12.12
CA ALA A 477 1.87 -9.26 -10.89
C ALA A 477 0.75 -9.98 -10.11
N ALA A 478 -0.24 -10.57 -10.81
CA ALA A 478 -1.30 -11.37 -10.19
C ALA A 478 -0.75 -12.54 -9.39
N ARG A 479 0.21 -13.28 -9.93
CA ARG A 479 0.88 -14.40 -9.22
C ARG A 479 1.70 -13.93 -8.01
N ARG A 480 2.18 -12.69 -8.03
CA ARG A 480 3.05 -12.11 -6.99
C ARG A 480 2.34 -11.28 -5.92
N ILE A 481 1.10 -10.85 -6.18
CA ILE A 481 0.33 -9.97 -5.28
C ILE A 481 -0.95 -10.66 -4.79
N LYS A 482 -1.74 -11.24 -5.70
CA LYS A 482 -3.13 -11.64 -5.40
C LYS A 482 -3.30 -13.14 -5.17
N PHE A 483 -2.51 -13.97 -5.84
CA PHE A 483 -2.60 -15.44 -5.77
C PHE A 483 -1.46 -16.07 -4.95
N VAL A 484 -0.82 -15.31 -4.06
CA VAL A 484 0.28 -15.74 -3.16
C VAL A 484 -0.21 -16.65 -2.04
#